data_AF-A0A9W7VZF1-F1
#
_entry.id   AF-A0A9W7VZF1-F1
#
_cell.length_a   1.000
_cell.length_b   1.000
_cell.length_c   1.000
_cell.angle_alpha   90.00
_cell.angle_beta   90.00
_cell.angle_gamma   90.00
#
_symmetry.space_group_name_H-M   'P 1'
#
loop_
_entity.id
_entity.type
_entity.pdbx_description
1 polymer ?
#
loop_
_entity_poly.entity_id
_entity_poly.type
_entity_poly.pdbx_seq_one_letter_code
_entity_poly.pdbx_strand_id
1 'polypeptide(L)'
;VRIESVIILKVESVESSAHPKSFEQQLPSLSCSERSVSQPSDCTSNIEQMASAARSRVFFDITIGGQKAGTVVFELYNDIVPKTAENFRALCTGEKGVGKAGVPLHYKGSTFHRVIKSFMIQGGDFTAHNGTGGESIYGEKFEDENFQLKHEKPFLLSMANAGVGTNGSQFFVTTVPTPHLDGKHVVFGEVIAGKSVVRQVENTPVGANDKPEKECVIADCGELGDDVDVAELSKKAPDSTGDAYEEFPEDQLAGGEEWKGTDIVKIATDLKDKGTKALKEANNDLALKKYQKALRYLHEYPEPLESDPKDLGEQLTQLKFSLHSNSALVQSKLSLWKDVLESADKALAVSGISDAQKAKALYRKGLAAENTKNEEDAIKYLEDAKKLAPGDATIVNELAKVRAAEKARREKEKKAYSKAFV
;
A
#
# COMPACT_ATOMS: atom_id res chain seq x y z
N VAL A 1 -36.60 -10.14 20.83
CA VAL A 1 -37.19 -8.79 20.79
C VAL A 1 -36.41 -7.96 19.77
N ARG A 2 -36.88 -7.91 18.53
CA ARG A 2 -36.36 -7.06 17.45
C ARG A 2 -37.57 -6.30 16.92
N ILE A 3 -37.47 -4.97 16.89
CA ILE A 3 -38.47 -4.08 16.28
C ILE A 3 -37.84 -3.55 15.00
N GLU A 4 -38.49 -3.84 13.88
CA GLU A 4 -38.25 -3.22 12.58
C GLU A 4 -38.95 -1.87 12.53
N SER A 5 -38.30 -0.88 11.92
CA SER A 5 -38.95 0.36 11.47
C SER A 5 -38.57 0.62 10.01
N VAL A 6 -39.55 0.38 9.15
CA VAL A 6 -39.58 0.69 7.72
C VAL A 6 -40.00 2.16 7.56
N ILE A 7 -39.26 2.94 6.77
CA ILE A 7 -39.69 4.28 6.32
C ILE A 7 -39.84 4.24 4.80
N ILE A 8 -41.09 4.40 4.36
CA ILE A 8 -41.51 4.59 2.96
C ILE A 8 -41.53 6.09 2.70
N LEU A 9 -40.79 6.56 1.68
CA LEU A 9 -40.95 7.91 1.15
C LEU A 9 -41.66 7.87 -0.22
N LYS A 10 -42.76 8.59 -0.26
CA LYS A 10 -43.73 8.75 -1.34
C LYS A 10 -43.22 9.86 -2.28
N VAL A 11 -43.12 9.56 -3.57
CA VAL A 11 -42.81 10.56 -4.62
C VAL A 11 -44.13 11.00 -5.22
N GLU A 12 -44.48 12.28 -5.04
CA GLU A 12 -45.59 12.92 -5.76
C GLU A 12 -45.04 13.66 -6.99
N SER A 13 -45.63 13.31 -8.12
CA SER A 13 -45.45 13.92 -9.44
C SER A 13 -46.16 15.27 -9.53
N VAL A 14 -45.49 16.29 -10.04
CA VAL A 14 -46.14 17.51 -10.56
C VAL A 14 -45.65 17.73 -11.98
N GLU A 15 -46.56 17.55 -12.94
CA GLU A 15 -46.42 17.97 -14.33
C GLU A 15 -46.53 19.49 -14.44
N SER A 16 -45.69 20.11 -15.28
CA SER A 16 -45.93 21.45 -15.80
C SER A 16 -45.45 21.53 -17.24
N SER A 17 -46.38 21.87 -18.12
CA SER A 17 -46.26 22.03 -19.56
C SER A 17 -45.98 23.50 -19.91
N ALA A 18 -45.02 23.74 -20.82
CA ALA A 18 -45.06 24.87 -21.75
C ALA A 18 -43.97 24.74 -22.83
N HIS A 19 -44.40 24.84 -24.09
CA HIS A 19 -43.59 24.86 -25.32
C HIS A 19 -42.96 26.23 -25.62
N PRO A 20 -41.97 26.31 -26.54
CA PRO A 20 -41.00 27.40 -26.62
C PRO A 20 -41.52 28.57 -27.46
N LYS A 21 -41.05 29.79 -27.14
CA LYS A 21 -41.17 30.96 -28.03
C LYS A 21 -39.81 31.32 -28.59
N SER A 22 -39.75 31.29 -29.92
CA SER A 22 -38.71 31.82 -30.78
C SER A 22 -38.46 33.31 -30.51
N PHE A 23 -37.20 33.70 -30.45
CA PHE A 23 -36.79 35.09 -30.58
C PHE A 23 -35.63 35.16 -31.57
N GLU A 24 -35.96 35.58 -32.77
CA GLU A 24 -35.08 35.87 -33.88
C GLU A 24 -34.82 37.38 -33.84
N GLN A 25 -33.59 37.80 -33.57
CA GLN A 25 -33.19 39.21 -33.66
C GLN A 25 -31.90 39.36 -34.49
N GLN A 26 -32.15 39.82 -35.71
CA GLN A 26 -31.37 40.67 -36.61
C GLN A 26 -29.94 41.05 -36.21
N LEU A 27 -28.99 40.55 -37.02
CA LEU A 27 -27.66 41.13 -37.24
C LEU A 27 -27.75 42.33 -38.20
N PRO A 28 -27.10 43.47 -37.91
CA PRO A 28 -26.82 44.47 -38.93
C PRO A 28 -25.49 44.14 -39.65
N SER A 29 -25.56 44.15 -40.98
CA SER A 29 -24.44 44.13 -41.91
C SER A 29 -23.64 45.43 -41.81
N LEU A 30 -22.33 45.33 -41.62
CA LEU A 30 -21.40 46.45 -41.80
C LEU A 30 -20.32 46.08 -42.80
N SER A 31 -20.16 46.97 -43.76
CA SER A 31 -19.37 46.88 -44.97
C SER A 31 -17.86 46.97 -44.72
N CYS A 32 -17.13 46.22 -45.52
CA CYS A 32 -15.68 46.26 -45.63
C CYS A 32 -15.20 47.64 -46.10
N SER A 33 -14.22 48.23 -45.41
CA SER A 33 -13.38 49.29 -45.98
C SER A 33 -11.92 49.00 -45.65
N GLU A 34 -11.12 48.96 -46.71
CA GLU A 34 -9.70 48.61 -46.73
C GLU A 34 -8.86 49.67 -46.01
N ARG A 35 -8.01 49.25 -45.05
CA ARG A 35 -6.78 49.96 -44.68
C ARG A 35 -5.65 48.99 -44.32
N SER A 36 -4.63 49.02 -45.19
CA SER A 36 -3.20 48.80 -44.97
C SER A 36 -2.74 47.81 -43.88
N VAL A 37 -2.15 46.74 -44.39
CA VAL A 37 -1.31 45.74 -43.72
C VAL A 37 -0.19 46.40 -42.88
N SER A 38 -0.17 46.09 -41.58
CA SER A 38 1.07 46.01 -40.78
C SER A 38 0.98 44.74 -39.93
N GLN A 39 2.06 43.97 -39.94
CA GLN A 39 2.14 42.59 -39.46
C GLN A 39 1.80 42.46 -37.96
N PRO A 40 1.07 41.42 -37.53
CA PRO A 40 1.11 40.97 -36.14
C PRO A 40 2.25 39.95 -35.98
N SER A 41 3.36 40.40 -35.40
CA SER A 41 4.36 39.52 -34.78
C SER A 41 3.91 39.11 -33.38
N ASP A 42 4.13 37.84 -33.04
CA ASP A 42 4.20 37.28 -31.68
C ASP A 42 2.93 37.16 -30.82
N CYS A 43 1.94 36.41 -31.30
CA CYS A 43 0.97 35.75 -30.40
C CYS A 43 0.83 34.24 -30.64
N THR A 44 1.35 33.70 -31.75
CA THR A 44 1.27 32.27 -32.09
C THR A 44 2.50 31.46 -31.68
N SER A 45 3.63 32.12 -31.43
CA SER A 45 4.90 31.50 -31.02
C SER A 45 4.84 30.90 -29.61
N ASN A 46 4.05 31.48 -28.70
CA ASN A 46 3.92 30.97 -27.32
C ASN A 46 2.99 29.76 -27.19
N ILE A 47 2.07 29.52 -28.14
CA ILE A 47 1.14 28.38 -28.04
C ILE A 47 1.79 27.10 -28.58
N GLU A 48 2.59 27.20 -29.65
CA GLU A 48 3.36 26.06 -30.17
C GLU A 48 4.55 25.68 -29.27
N GLN A 49 5.12 26.62 -28.51
CA GLN A 49 6.18 26.32 -27.53
C GLN A 49 5.69 25.53 -26.31
N MET A 50 4.41 25.64 -25.92
CA MET A 50 3.90 24.93 -24.74
C MET A 50 3.48 23.46 -25.02
N ALA A 51 3.21 23.10 -26.28
CA ALA A 51 2.83 21.74 -26.65
C ALA A 51 4.00 20.73 -26.73
N SER A 52 5.24 21.19 -26.47
CA SER A 52 6.48 20.40 -26.57
C SER A 52 7.32 20.43 -25.29
N ALA A 53 6.79 20.91 -24.17
CA ALA A 53 7.50 20.81 -22.90
C ALA A 53 7.41 19.36 -22.39
N ALA A 54 8.56 18.72 -22.15
CA ALA A 54 8.61 17.42 -21.50
C ALA A 54 7.86 17.47 -20.16
N ARG A 55 7.23 16.35 -19.79
CA ARG A 55 6.55 16.27 -18.51
C ARG A 55 7.53 16.33 -17.35
N SER A 56 7.25 17.17 -16.36
CA SER A 56 8.06 17.27 -15.15
C SER A 56 8.02 15.95 -14.38
N ARG A 57 9.16 15.57 -13.81
CA ARG A 57 9.31 14.35 -13.01
C ARG A 57 9.75 14.72 -11.61
N VAL A 58 9.04 14.22 -10.61
CA VAL A 58 9.33 14.50 -9.20
C VAL A 58 9.41 13.22 -8.40
N PHE A 59 10.09 13.24 -7.25
CA PHE A 59 10.26 12.06 -6.43
C PHE A 59 9.91 12.30 -4.97
N PHE A 60 9.52 11.22 -4.29
CA PHE A 60 9.41 11.11 -2.83
C PHE A 60 10.28 9.95 -2.34
N ASP A 61 11.18 10.25 -1.40
CA ASP A 61 11.79 9.22 -0.55
C ASP A 61 10.86 8.96 0.64
N ILE A 62 10.31 7.75 0.72
CA ILE A 62 9.32 7.39 1.74
C ILE A 62 9.96 6.56 2.85
N THR A 63 9.59 6.87 4.09
CA THR A 63 9.87 6.03 5.26
C THR A 63 8.57 5.52 5.88
N ILE A 64 8.60 4.30 6.45
CA ILE A 64 7.49 3.70 7.19
C ILE A 64 8.01 3.30 8.57
N GLY A 65 7.44 3.89 9.63
CA GLY A 65 7.90 3.66 11.01
C GLY A 65 9.38 4.01 11.21
N GLY A 66 9.88 5.04 10.50
CA GLY A 66 11.28 5.48 10.55
C GLY A 66 12.26 4.66 9.71
N GLN A 67 11.81 3.61 9.02
CA GLN A 67 12.66 2.81 8.12
C GLN A 67 12.46 3.23 6.66
N LYS A 68 13.54 3.30 5.88
CA LYS A 68 13.47 3.62 4.44
C LYS A 68 12.68 2.53 3.70
N ALA A 69 11.56 2.92 3.10
CA ALA A 69 10.71 2.03 2.30
C ALA A 69 11.13 2.06 0.81
N GLY A 70 11.52 3.22 0.30
CA GLY A 70 12.01 3.38 -1.06
C GLY A 70 11.67 4.74 -1.66
N THR A 71 11.97 4.91 -2.94
CA THR A 71 11.70 6.13 -3.70
C THR A 71 10.52 5.90 -4.64
N VAL A 72 9.58 6.85 -4.66
CA VAL A 72 8.47 6.90 -5.61
C VAL A 72 8.73 8.05 -6.57
N VAL A 73 8.61 7.78 -7.87
CA VAL A 73 8.76 8.81 -8.91
C VAL A 73 7.43 9.02 -9.61
N PHE A 74 7.07 10.27 -9.78
CA PHE A 74 5.86 10.72 -10.45
C PHE A 74 6.20 11.43 -11.75
N GLU A 75 5.42 11.17 -12.79
CA GLU A 75 5.33 12.05 -13.96
C GLU A 75 4.12 12.96 -13.79
N LEU A 76 4.29 14.26 -14.00
CA LEU A 76 3.22 15.27 -13.88
C LEU A 76 2.70 15.65 -15.25
N TYR A 77 1.38 15.79 -15.39
CA TYR A 77 0.72 16.11 -16.66
C TYR A 77 0.67 17.63 -16.90
N ASN A 78 1.83 18.31 -16.90
CA ASN A 78 1.92 19.76 -17.13
C ASN A 78 1.45 20.20 -18.54
N ASP A 79 1.34 19.27 -19.47
CA ASP A 79 0.72 19.44 -20.79
C ASP A 79 -0.82 19.50 -20.74
N ILE A 80 -1.45 18.99 -19.68
CA ILE A 80 -2.92 18.91 -19.53
C ILE A 80 -3.43 19.81 -18.42
N VAL A 81 -2.73 19.85 -17.28
CA VAL A 81 -3.08 20.60 -16.06
C VAL A 81 -1.85 21.36 -15.52
N PRO A 82 -1.32 22.35 -16.27
CA PRO A 82 -0.09 23.05 -15.94
C PRO A 82 -0.09 23.72 -14.57
N LYS A 83 -1.22 24.30 -14.12
CA LYS A 83 -1.27 24.95 -12.79
C LYS A 83 -1.19 23.94 -11.67
N THR A 84 -1.90 22.82 -11.81
CA THR A 84 -1.94 21.74 -10.83
C THR A 84 -0.59 21.04 -10.74
N ALA A 85 0.02 20.76 -11.90
CA ALA A 85 1.37 20.19 -12.00
C ALA A 85 2.43 21.11 -11.38
N GLU A 86 2.43 22.41 -11.70
CA GLU A 86 3.39 23.38 -11.13
C GLU A 86 3.23 23.52 -9.61
N ASN A 87 1.99 23.49 -9.10
CA ASN A 87 1.76 23.49 -7.64
C ASN A 87 2.44 22.29 -6.98
N PHE A 88 2.22 21.08 -7.50
CA PHE A 88 2.81 19.89 -6.92
C PHE A 88 4.34 19.86 -7.06
N ARG A 89 4.87 20.24 -8.23
CA ARG A 89 6.31 20.29 -8.49
C ARG A 89 7.02 21.26 -7.55
N ALA A 90 6.52 22.49 -7.42
CA ALA A 90 7.08 23.49 -6.53
C ALA A 90 7.00 23.09 -5.05
N LEU A 91 5.94 22.39 -4.64
CA LEU A 91 5.82 21.81 -3.30
C LEU A 91 6.78 20.62 -3.08
N CYS A 92 7.23 19.94 -4.14
CA CYS A 92 8.31 18.95 -4.03
C CYS A 92 9.68 19.60 -3.85
N THR A 93 9.95 20.75 -4.48
CA THR A 93 11.25 21.44 -4.38
C THR A 93 11.37 22.37 -3.18
N GLY A 94 10.25 22.87 -2.67
CA GLY A 94 10.23 23.86 -1.58
C GLY A 94 10.65 25.28 -2.02
N GLU A 95 10.79 25.53 -3.33
CA GLU A 95 11.40 26.76 -3.86
C GLU A 95 10.58 28.03 -3.58
N LYS A 96 9.29 27.91 -3.29
CA LYS A 96 8.39 29.05 -3.03
C LYS A 96 8.48 29.58 -1.60
N GLY A 97 9.38 29.02 -0.78
CA GLY A 97 9.67 29.53 0.56
C GLY A 97 8.56 29.22 1.56
N VAL A 98 8.17 30.22 2.36
CA VAL A 98 7.22 30.07 3.47
C VAL A 98 5.83 30.54 3.04
N GLY A 99 4.82 29.71 3.28
CA GLY A 99 3.42 30.00 2.98
C GLY A 99 2.78 30.95 3.98
N LYS A 100 1.52 31.32 3.77
CA LYS A 100 0.76 32.17 4.71
C LYS A 100 0.52 31.49 6.05
N ALA A 101 0.51 30.16 6.07
CA ALA A 101 0.45 29.37 7.30
C ALA A 101 1.73 29.47 8.17
N GLY A 102 2.79 30.15 7.71
CA GLY A 102 4.03 30.35 8.46
C GLY A 102 4.97 29.14 8.45
N VAL A 103 4.68 28.13 7.63
CA VAL A 103 5.52 26.94 7.42
C VAL A 103 6.03 26.88 5.97
N PRO A 104 7.14 26.18 5.70
CA PRO A 104 7.62 26.00 4.33
C PRO A 104 6.56 25.35 3.43
N LEU A 105 6.42 25.87 2.20
CA LEU A 105 5.63 25.27 1.13
C LEU A 105 6.39 24.08 0.54
N HIS A 106 6.50 22.99 1.32
CA HIS A 106 7.37 21.86 1.00
C HIS A 106 6.80 20.55 1.56
N TYR A 107 6.76 19.49 0.75
CA TYR A 107 6.30 18.16 1.18
C TYR A 107 7.28 17.41 2.08
N LYS A 108 8.55 17.82 2.15
CA LYS A 108 9.54 17.18 3.02
C LYS A 108 9.08 17.21 4.48
N GLY A 109 8.94 16.04 5.08
CA GLY A 109 8.41 15.84 6.43
C GLY A 109 6.89 15.73 6.52
N SER A 110 6.15 15.89 5.42
CA SER A 110 4.71 15.65 5.38
C SER A 110 4.41 14.15 5.46
N THR A 111 3.23 13.81 5.98
CA THR A 111 2.82 12.44 6.26
C THR A 111 1.68 12.01 5.34
N PHE A 112 1.63 10.71 5.05
CA PHE A 112 0.43 10.05 4.55
C PHE A 112 -0.53 9.85 5.72
N HIS A 113 -1.41 10.84 5.94
CA HIS A 113 -2.25 10.92 7.14
C HIS A 113 -3.54 10.08 7.03
N ARG A 114 -3.88 9.61 5.82
CA ARG A 114 -5.07 8.79 5.57
C ARG A 114 -4.77 7.73 4.50
N VAL A 115 -4.97 6.46 4.82
CA VAL A 115 -4.69 5.32 3.93
C VAL A 115 -5.87 4.37 3.94
N ILE A 116 -6.45 4.11 2.77
CA ILE A 116 -7.55 3.16 2.63
C ILE A 116 -7.14 2.10 1.61
N LYS A 117 -6.95 0.88 2.11
CA LYS A 117 -6.59 -0.28 1.28
C LYS A 117 -7.65 -0.52 0.20
N SER A 118 -7.18 -0.83 -1.01
CA SER A 118 -8.01 -1.00 -2.21
C SER A 118 -8.80 0.26 -2.57
N PHE A 119 -8.22 1.43 -2.29
CA PHE A 119 -8.77 2.71 -2.69
C PHE A 119 -7.66 3.71 -3.03
N MET A 120 -6.99 4.28 -2.01
CA MET A 120 -5.97 5.31 -2.19
C MET A 120 -5.09 5.54 -0.95
N ILE A 121 -3.95 6.18 -1.15
CA ILE A 121 -3.12 6.76 -0.09
C ILE A 121 -3.14 8.29 -0.21
N GLN A 122 -3.43 9.01 0.88
CA GLN A 122 -3.57 10.47 0.88
C GLN A 122 -2.54 11.13 1.80
N GLY A 123 -1.93 12.20 1.29
CA GLY A 123 -0.89 12.99 1.96
C GLY A 123 -0.95 14.47 1.61
N GLY A 124 0.13 15.21 1.87
CA GLY A 124 0.29 16.59 1.44
C GLY A 124 -0.24 17.65 2.41
N ASP A 125 -0.72 17.26 3.58
CA ASP A 125 -0.96 18.19 4.69
C ASP A 125 0.36 18.42 5.45
N PHE A 126 1.12 19.43 5.05
CA PHE A 126 2.39 19.82 5.68
C PHE A 126 2.21 20.87 6.79
N THR A 127 0.98 21.32 7.07
CA THR A 127 0.72 22.33 8.10
C THR A 127 0.17 21.70 9.38
N ALA A 128 -0.80 20.79 9.27
CA ALA A 128 -1.46 20.13 10.40
C ALA A 128 -1.22 18.61 10.47
N HIS A 129 -0.69 18.00 9.41
CA HIS A 129 -0.35 16.57 9.33
C HIS A 129 -1.51 15.60 9.61
N ASN A 130 -2.76 16.04 9.44
CA ASN A 130 -3.95 15.28 9.83
C ASN A 130 -5.13 15.40 8.86
N GLY A 131 -4.95 16.10 7.74
CA GLY A 131 -5.95 16.32 6.70
C GLY A 131 -6.78 17.60 6.87
N THR A 132 -6.56 18.37 7.93
CA THR A 132 -7.27 19.65 8.16
C THR A 132 -6.54 20.86 7.62
N GLY A 133 -5.28 20.69 7.19
CA GLY A 133 -4.40 21.76 6.73
C GLY A 133 -4.01 21.66 5.25
N GLY A 134 -2.84 22.23 4.95
CA GLY A 134 -2.31 22.40 3.60
C GLY A 134 -2.55 23.80 3.01
N GLU A 135 -1.70 24.19 2.07
CA GLU A 135 -1.76 25.47 1.34
C GLU A 135 -1.12 25.29 -0.03
N SER A 136 -1.69 25.87 -1.09
CA SER A 136 -1.09 25.84 -2.43
C SER A 136 -0.03 26.93 -2.60
N ILE A 137 0.79 26.83 -3.65
CA ILE A 137 1.73 27.91 -4.00
C ILE A 137 1.04 29.20 -4.45
N TYR A 138 -0.28 29.15 -4.71
CA TYR A 138 -1.09 30.28 -5.16
C TYR A 138 -1.89 30.93 -4.00
N GLY A 139 -1.77 30.40 -2.79
CA GLY A 139 -2.55 30.76 -1.60
C GLY A 139 -3.28 29.56 -1.00
N GLU A 140 -4.22 29.81 -0.07
CA GLU A 140 -4.91 28.74 0.66
C GLU A 140 -5.56 27.70 -0.26
N LYS A 141 -6.24 28.15 -1.32
CA LYS A 141 -6.96 27.31 -2.28
C LYS A 141 -6.81 27.81 -3.71
N PHE A 142 -6.97 26.92 -4.68
CA PHE A 142 -7.10 27.23 -6.11
C PHE A 142 -8.16 26.37 -6.81
N GLU A 143 -8.62 26.86 -7.96
CA GLU A 143 -9.72 26.28 -8.74
C GLU A 143 -9.40 24.89 -9.32
N ASP A 144 -10.44 24.12 -9.64
CA ASP A 144 -10.30 22.88 -10.43
C ASP A 144 -9.92 23.23 -11.88
N GLU A 145 -8.79 22.74 -12.35
CA GLU A 145 -8.25 23.14 -13.65
C GLU A 145 -9.02 22.51 -14.83
N ASN A 146 -9.17 21.17 -14.83
CA ASN A 146 -10.11 20.43 -15.67
C ASN A 146 -10.25 18.97 -15.18
N PHE A 147 -11.18 18.22 -15.77
CA PHE A 147 -11.44 16.81 -15.48
C PHE A 147 -11.35 15.93 -16.74
N GLN A 148 -10.42 16.23 -17.65
CA GLN A 148 -10.28 15.48 -18.91
C GLN A 148 -9.87 14.02 -18.66
N LEU A 149 -9.02 13.79 -17.66
CA LEU A 149 -8.50 12.48 -17.28
C LEU A 149 -9.41 11.81 -16.24
N LYS A 150 -9.54 10.49 -16.34
CA LYS A 150 -10.37 9.66 -15.45
C LYS A 150 -9.51 8.83 -14.51
N HIS A 151 -10.09 8.42 -13.39
CA HIS A 151 -9.44 7.54 -12.42
C HIS A 151 -9.58 6.06 -12.81
N GLU A 152 -9.09 5.71 -13.99
CA GLU A 152 -9.35 4.41 -14.63
C GLU A 152 -8.37 3.30 -14.27
N LYS A 153 -7.26 3.63 -13.58
CA LYS A 153 -6.20 2.68 -13.23
C LYS A 153 -5.58 3.01 -11.86
N PRO A 154 -4.91 2.04 -11.20
CA PRO A 154 -4.08 2.34 -10.04
C PRO A 154 -2.93 3.28 -10.39
N PHE A 155 -2.35 3.89 -9.37
CA PHE A 155 -1.17 4.74 -9.40
C PHE A 155 -1.34 6.10 -10.09
N LEU A 156 -2.57 6.57 -10.25
CA LEU A 156 -2.85 7.93 -10.68
C LEU A 156 -2.71 8.89 -9.48
N LEU A 157 -2.08 10.03 -9.72
CA LEU A 157 -1.91 11.12 -8.77
C LEU A 157 -3.00 12.17 -8.99
N SER A 158 -3.73 12.52 -7.93
CA SER A 158 -4.93 13.37 -8.02
C SER A 158 -5.10 14.26 -6.80
N MET A 159 -5.75 15.42 -6.98
CA MET A 159 -5.90 16.43 -5.93
C MET A 159 -6.97 16.02 -4.93
N ALA A 160 -6.66 16.12 -3.63
CA ALA A 160 -7.68 16.09 -2.59
C ALA A 160 -8.29 17.49 -2.43
N ASN A 161 -9.61 17.55 -2.25
CA ASN A 161 -10.35 18.79 -2.06
C ASN A 161 -11.54 18.59 -1.10
N ALA A 162 -12.14 19.70 -0.66
CA ALA A 162 -13.33 19.75 0.19
C ALA A 162 -14.58 20.23 -0.59
N GLY A 163 -14.60 20.00 -1.90
CA GLY A 163 -15.60 20.54 -2.83
C GLY A 163 -14.97 21.33 -3.99
N VAL A 164 -15.83 21.81 -4.89
CA VAL A 164 -15.44 22.51 -6.13
C VAL A 164 -14.51 23.69 -5.81
N GLY A 165 -13.38 23.76 -6.51
CA GLY A 165 -12.43 24.87 -6.44
C GLY A 165 -11.68 25.01 -5.11
N THR A 166 -11.53 23.92 -4.36
CA THR A 166 -10.87 23.94 -3.05
C THR A 166 -9.55 23.17 -3.00
N ASN A 167 -8.82 23.13 -4.11
CA ASN A 167 -7.52 22.46 -4.19
C ASN A 167 -6.47 23.22 -3.37
N GLY A 168 -5.70 22.51 -2.55
CA GLY A 168 -4.61 23.08 -1.75
C GLY A 168 -3.29 22.38 -2.05
N SER A 169 -2.70 21.73 -1.04
CA SER A 169 -1.53 20.86 -1.20
C SER A 169 -1.82 19.38 -1.00
N GLN A 170 -3.01 19.02 -0.52
CA GLN A 170 -3.31 17.62 -0.29
C GLN A 170 -3.54 16.89 -1.62
N PHE A 171 -3.04 15.66 -1.68
CA PHE A 171 -3.12 14.80 -2.85
C PHE A 171 -3.41 13.37 -2.41
N PHE A 172 -3.85 12.54 -3.35
CA PHE A 172 -3.88 11.10 -3.17
C PHE A 172 -3.31 10.37 -4.39
N VAL A 173 -2.82 9.16 -4.14
CA VAL A 173 -2.42 8.21 -5.18
C VAL A 173 -3.41 7.05 -5.15
N THR A 174 -4.04 6.77 -6.28
CA THR A 174 -4.99 5.64 -6.39
C THR A 174 -4.26 4.31 -6.29
N THR A 175 -4.92 3.28 -5.75
CA THR A 175 -4.37 1.92 -5.69
C THR A 175 -5.24 0.89 -6.43
N VAL A 176 -6.39 1.35 -6.94
CA VAL A 176 -7.32 0.67 -7.84
C VAL A 176 -7.98 1.72 -8.75
N PRO A 177 -8.75 1.34 -9.79
CA PRO A 177 -9.64 2.27 -10.49
C PRO A 177 -10.70 2.87 -9.56
N THR A 178 -10.91 4.18 -9.60
CA THR A 178 -11.83 4.93 -8.72
C THR A 178 -12.78 5.86 -9.49
N PRO A 179 -13.62 5.34 -10.42
CA PRO A 179 -14.45 6.16 -11.30
C PRO A 179 -15.48 7.05 -10.58
N HIS A 180 -15.79 6.78 -9.31
CA HIS A 180 -16.67 7.60 -8.49
C HIS A 180 -16.07 8.98 -8.12
N LEU A 181 -14.76 9.16 -8.36
CA LEU A 181 -14.01 10.41 -8.19
C LEU A 181 -13.94 11.25 -9.48
N ASP A 182 -14.36 10.69 -10.62
CA ASP A 182 -14.35 11.40 -11.91
C ASP A 182 -15.22 12.66 -11.85
N GLY A 183 -14.71 13.75 -12.43
CA GLY A 183 -15.38 15.06 -12.42
C GLY A 183 -15.38 15.77 -11.06
N LYS A 184 -14.70 15.23 -10.05
CA LYS A 184 -14.62 15.81 -8.69
C LYS A 184 -13.20 16.09 -8.24
N HIS A 185 -12.23 15.31 -8.70
CA HIS A 185 -10.82 15.43 -8.34
C HIS A 185 -9.99 15.54 -9.62
N VAL A 186 -9.07 16.52 -9.65
CA VAL A 186 -8.20 16.75 -10.81
C VAL A 186 -7.09 15.70 -10.80
N VAL A 187 -7.07 14.81 -11.79
CA VAL A 187 -5.95 13.91 -12.05
C VAL A 187 -4.83 14.70 -12.73
N PHE A 188 -3.63 14.66 -12.16
CA PHE A 188 -2.52 15.51 -12.61
C PHE A 188 -1.17 14.82 -12.74
N GLY A 189 -1.11 13.50 -12.54
CA GLY A 189 0.10 12.72 -12.79
C GLY A 189 -0.10 11.23 -12.57
N GLU A 190 0.99 10.49 -12.59
CA GLU A 190 1.02 9.07 -12.25
C GLU A 190 2.37 8.62 -11.70
N VAL A 191 2.38 7.49 -10.99
CA VAL A 191 3.62 6.85 -10.53
C VAL A 191 4.26 6.06 -11.67
N ILE A 192 5.48 6.44 -12.02
CA ILE A 192 6.29 5.79 -13.07
C ILE A 192 7.36 4.87 -12.50
N ALA A 193 7.76 5.04 -11.23
CA ALA A 193 8.65 4.14 -10.49
C ALA A 193 8.29 4.09 -9.01
N GLY A 194 8.56 2.96 -8.33
CA GLY A 194 8.27 2.80 -6.90
C GLY A 194 6.84 2.38 -6.56
N LYS A 195 6.10 1.74 -7.49
CA LYS A 195 4.75 1.20 -7.25
C LYS A 195 4.67 0.32 -6.00
N SER A 196 5.67 -0.53 -5.78
CA SER A 196 5.76 -1.38 -4.58
C SER A 196 5.89 -0.59 -3.27
N VAL A 197 6.39 0.66 -3.29
CA VAL A 197 6.44 1.53 -2.12
C VAL A 197 5.05 2.09 -1.82
N VAL A 198 4.31 2.51 -2.85
CA VAL A 198 2.89 2.92 -2.73
C VAL A 198 2.06 1.78 -2.13
N ARG A 199 2.24 0.55 -2.63
CA ARG A 199 1.59 -0.65 -2.08
C ARG A 199 1.99 -0.96 -0.63
N GLN A 200 3.24 -0.71 -0.24
CA GLN A 200 3.66 -0.85 1.15
C GLN A 200 2.97 0.17 2.07
N VAL A 201 2.84 1.42 1.64
CA VAL A 201 2.06 2.43 2.37
C VAL A 201 0.59 1.98 2.48
N GLU A 202 -0.02 1.55 1.37
CA GLU A 202 -1.39 1.04 1.31
C GLU A 202 -1.65 -0.11 2.29
N ASN A 203 -0.70 -1.04 2.44
CA ASN A 203 -0.83 -2.22 3.29
C ASN A 203 -0.39 -1.98 4.75
N THR A 204 -0.07 -0.74 5.13
CA THR A 204 0.24 -0.42 6.53
C THR A 204 -1.05 -0.52 7.36
N PRO A 205 -1.04 -1.22 8.52
CA PRO A 205 -2.19 -1.23 9.42
C PRO A 205 -2.65 0.17 9.78
N VAL A 206 -3.96 0.39 9.82
CA VAL A 206 -4.55 1.70 10.11
C VAL A 206 -5.36 1.65 11.40
N GLY A 207 -5.27 2.73 12.17
CA GLY A 207 -6.08 2.97 13.36
C GLY A 207 -7.33 3.80 13.06
N ALA A 208 -7.75 4.61 14.03
CA ALA A 208 -8.88 5.50 13.87
C ALA A 208 -8.69 6.50 12.71
N ASN A 209 -9.77 6.80 12.00
CA ASN A 209 -9.81 7.72 10.86
C ASN A 209 -8.86 7.33 9.71
N ASP A 210 -8.65 6.03 9.50
CA ASP A 210 -7.78 5.48 8.44
C ASP A 210 -6.32 5.96 8.55
N LYS A 211 -5.88 6.39 9.74
CA LYS A 211 -4.51 6.85 9.98
C LYS A 211 -3.57 5.65 10.11
N PRO A 212 -2.45 5.59 9.37
CA PRO A 212 -1.45 4.55 9.56
C PRO A 212 -0.94 4.45 11.01
N GLU A 213 -0.89 3.23 11.55
CA GLU A 213 -0.35 2.95 12.89
C GLU A 213 1.16 3.21 12.95
N LYS A 214 1.86 2.88 11.86
CA LYS A 214 3.24 3.28 11.64
C LYS A 214 3.23 4.53 10.78
N GLU A 215 3.97 5.54 11.20
CA GLU A 215 4.04 6.79 10.47
C GLU A 215 4.68 6.61 9.09
N CYS A 216 3.96 7.00 8.05
CA CYS A 216 4.43 7.00 6.66
C CYS A 216 4.78 8.44 6.28
N VAL A 217 6.07 8.73 6.10
CA VAL A 217 6.60 10.10 5.94
C VAL A 217 7.29 10.25 4.59
N ILE A 218 7.07 11.38 3.93
CA ILE A 218 7.89 11.86 2.81
C ILE A 218 9.19 12.42 3.42
N ALA A 219 10.21 11.58 3.55
CA ALA A 219 11.47 11.93 4.21
C ALA A 219 12.32 12.91 3.39
N ASP A 220 12.24 12.81 2.06
CA ASP A 220 12.81 13.78 1.14
C ASP A 220 11.98 13.85 -0.14
N CYS A 221 12.08 14.97 -0.85
CA CYS A 221 11.39 15.17 -2.12
C CYS A 221 12.10 16.20 -3.00
N GLY A 222 11.80 16.18 -4.29
CA GLY A 222 12.35 17.12 -5.23
C GLY A 222 11.94 16.84 -6.67
N GLU A 223 12.50 17.64 -7.58
CA GLU A 223 12.38 17.45 -9.02
C GLU A 223 13.60 16.70 -9.56
N LEU A 224 13.36 15.75 -10.46
CA LEU A 224 14.41 15.00 -11.15
C LEU A 224 14.89 15.78 -12.36
N GLY A 225 16.22 15.79 -12.56
CA GLY A 225 16.83 16.34 -13.77
C GLY A 225 16.49 15.52 -15.01
N ASP A 226 16.58 16.15 -16.18
CA ASP A 226 16.27 15.50 -17.45
C ASP A 226 17.20 14.33 -17.80
N ASP A 227 18.40 14.34 -17.22
CA ASP A 227 19.46 13.34 -17.34
C ASP A 227 19.17 12.03 -16.59
N VAL A 228 18.14 12.00 -15.74
CA VAL A 228 17.77 10.81 -14.97
C VAL A 228 17.01 9.83 -15.86
N ASP A 229 17.59 8.64 -16.05
CA ASP A 229 16.95 7.53 -16.76
C ASP A 229 15.88 6.86 -15.87
N VAL A 230 14.61 7.18 -16.14
CA VAL A 230 13.45 6.60 -15.44
C VAL A 230 13.31 5.11 -15.71
N ALA A 231 13.79 4.61 -16.86
CA ALA A 231 13.77 3.19 -17.15
C ALA A 231 14.70 2.43 -16.18
N GLU A 232 15.81 3.03 -15.75
CA GLU A 232 16.67 2.45 -14.71
C GLU A 232 16.01 2.49 -13.32
N LEU A 233 15.28 3.56 -12.99
CA LEU A 233 14.57 3.67 -11.70
C LEU A 233 13.36 2.73 -11.59
N SER A 234 12.71 2.43 -12.71
CA SER A 234 11.56 1.52 -12.79
C SER A 234 11.98 0.05 -12.96
N LYS A 235 13.21 -0.23 -13.41
CA LYS A 235 13.77 -1.59 -13.42
C LYS A 235 13.89 -2.09 -11.99
N LYS A 236 13.07 -3.08 -11.66
CA LYS A 236 13.31 -3.91 -10.48
C LYS A 236 14.66 -4.62 -10.66
N ALA A 237 15.68 -4.16 -9.95
CA ALA A 237 16.92 -4.92 -9.85
C ALA A 237 16.57 -6.29 -9.24
N PRO A 238 16.78 -7.41 -9.96
CA PRO A 238 16.58 -8.72 -9.37
C PRO A 238 17.49 -8.80 -8.16
N ASP A 239 16.94 -9.19 -7.02
CA ASP A 239 17.79 -9.48 -5.87
C ASP A 239 18.68 -10.71 -6.17
N SER A 240 19.51 -11.08 -5.20
CA SER A 240 20.45 -12.21 -5.34
C SER A 240 19.79 -13.55 -5.69
N THR A 241 18.45 -13.66 -5.63
CA THR A 241 17.71 -14.87 -6.01
C THR A 241 17.26 -14.87 -7.48
N GLY A 242 17.36 -13.76 -8.21
CA GLY A 242 16.83 -13.66 -9.57
C GLY A 242 15.29 -13.64 -9.61
N ASP A 243 14.64 -13.08 -8.58
CA ASP A 243 13.18 -12.99 -8.52
C ASP A 243 12.61 -11.98 -9.54
N ALA A 244 11.93 -12.52 -10.55
CA ALA A 244 11.33 -11.76 -11.65
C ALA A 244 9.87 -11.30 -11.41
N TYR A 245 9.22 -11.72 -10.32
CA TYR A 245 7.81 -11.41 -10.09
C TYR A 245 7.59 -10.04 -9.46
N GLU A 246 6.45 -9.41 -9.65
CA GLU A 246 6.10 -8.17 -8.94
C GLU A 246 6.03 -8.36 -7.43
N GLU A 247 6.30 -7.32 -6.63
CA GLU A 247 6.27 -7.44 -5.17
C GLU A 247 4.85 -7.69 -4.64
N PHE A 248 3.86 -7.13 -5.33
CA PHE A 248 2.44 -7.23 -5.07
C PHE A 248 1.76 -7.89 -6.29
N PRO A 249 1.04 -9.02 -6.10
CA PRO A 249 0.45 -9.77 -7.21
C PRO A 249 -0.50 -8.95 -8.09
N GLU A 250 -1.20 -7.98 -7.53
CA GLU A 250 -2.18 -7.13 -8.22
C GLU A 250 -1.54 -6.32 -9.36
N ASP A 251 -0.22 -6.12 -9.30
CA ASP A 251 0.55 -5.38 -10.31
C ASP A 251 1.21 -6.33 -11.34
N GLN A 252 1.12 -7.66 -11.14
CA GLN A 252 1.74 -8.67 -12.00
C GLN A 252 0.97 -8.92 -13.31
N LEU A 253 -0.36 -8.87 -13.24
CA LEU A 253 -1.26 -9.10 -14.36
C LEU A 253 -1.61 -7.79 -15.06
N ALA A 254 -1.83 -7.86 -16.38
CA ALA A 254 -2.36 -6.71 -17.10
C ALA A 254 -3.86 -6.53 -16.79
N GLY A 255 -4.38 -5.31 -16.98
CA GLY A 255 -5.77 -4.99 -16.69
C GLY A 255 -6.75 -5.92 -17.42
N GLY A 256 -7.58 -6.63 -16.66
CA GLY A 256 -8.62 -7.55 -17.17
C GLY A 256 -8.19 -9.01 -17.27
N GLU A 257 -6.94 -9.36 -16.96
CA GLU A 257 -6.52 -10.74 -16.82
C GLU A 257 -6.94 -11.30 -15.46
N GLU A 258 -7.36 -12.58 -15.45
CA GLU A 258 -7.70 -13.31 -14.22
C GLU A 258 -6.60 -14.31 -13.88
N TRP A 259 -6.41 -14.54 -12.58
CA TRP A 259 -5.47 -15.54 -12.10
C TRP A 259 -5.90 -16.95 -12.47
N LYS A 260 -4.94 -17.73 -12.98
CA LYS A 260 -5.06 -19.18 -13.05
C LYS A 260 -4.37 -19.78 -11.83
N GLY A 261 -5.05 -20.71 -11.15
CA GLY A 261 -4.48 -21.35 -9.96
C GLY A 261 -3.14 -22.05 -10.23
N THR A 262 -2.95 -22.60 -11.44
CA THR A 262 -1.68 -23.21 -11.87
C THR A 262 -0.52 -22.21 -11.93
N ASP A 263 -0.78 -20.98 -12.38
CA ASP A 263 0.22 -19.91 -12.41
C ASP A 263 0.57 -19.45 -10.99
N ILE A 264 -0.43 -19.32 -10.10
CA ILE A 264 -0.22 -19.01 -8.69
C ILE A 264 0.66 -20.06 -8.00
N VAL A 265 0.35 -21.34 -8.19
CA VAL A 265 1.15 -22.43 -7.62
C VAL A 265 2.58 -22.42 -8.15
N LYS A 266 2.76 -22.17 -9.45
CA LYS A 266 4.09 -22.07 -10.06
C LYS A 266 4.90 -20.92 -9.44
N ILE A 267 4.31 -19.73 -9.36
CA ILE A 267 4.96 -18.54 -8.80
C ILE A 267 5.29 -18.73 -7.31
N ALA A 268 4.32 -19.18 -6.52
CA ALA A 268 4.49 -19.42 -5.09
C ALA A 268 5.55 -20.51 -4.81
N THR A 269 5.63 -21.55 -5.65
CA THR A 269 6.66 -22.59 -5.55
C THR A 269 8.05 -22.03 -5.83
N ASP A 270 8.23 -21.29 -6.94
CA ASP A 270 9.52 -20.69 -7.28
C ASP A 270 9.99 -19.69 -6.21
N LEU A 271 9.08 -18.86 -5.69
CA LEU A 271 9.36 -17.96 -4.57
C LEU A 271 9.72 -18.71 -3.28
N LYS A 272 9.02 -19.82 -2.97
CA LYS A 272 9.37 -20.68 -1.83
C LYS A 272 10.78 -21.26 -1.98
N ASP A 273 11.14 -21.69 -3.19
CA ASP A 273 12.44 -22.31 -3.46
C ASP A 273 13.56 -21.26 -3.38
N LYS A 274 13.34 -20.05 -3.91
CA LYS A 274 14.22 -18.89 -3.73
C LYS A 274 14.39 -18.51 -2.26
N GLY A 275 13.30 -18.48 -1.48
CA GLY A 275 13.36 -18.25 -0.04
C GLY A 275 14.12 -19.35 0.70
N THR A 276 13.96 -20.60 0.28
CA THR A 276 14.67 -21.76 0.84
C THR A 276 16.16 -21.69 0.53
N LYS A 277 16.54 -21.25 -0.68
CA LYS A 277 17.93 -20.99 -1.05
C LYS A 277 18.54 -19.89 -0.18
N ALA A 278 17.87 -18.75 -0.05
CA ALA A 278 18.31 -17.65 0.81
C ALA A 278 18.50 -18.08 2.27
N LEU A 279 17.59 -18.92 2.79
CA LEU A 279 17.69 -19.48 4.15
C LEU A 279 18.93 -20.38 4.31
N LYS A 280 19.25 -21.21 3.30
CA LYS A 280 20.46 -22.05 3.30
C LYS A 280 21.75 -21.22 3.28
N GLU A 281 21.70 -20.04 2.65
CA GLU A 281 22.78 -19.05 2.63
C GLU A 281 22.79 -18.15 3.89
N ALA A 282 22.01 -18.50 4.91
CA ALA A 282 21.83 -17.75 6.15
C ALA A 282 21.30 -16.31 5.99
N ASN A 283 20.75 -15.97 4.82
CA ASN A 283 20.07 -14.70 4.57
C ASN A 283 18.60 -14.78 5.01
N ASN A 284 18.38 -14.67 6.32
CA ASN A 284 17.07 -14.82 6.95
C ASN A 284 16.08 -13.73 6.49
N ASP A 285 16.50 -12.47 6.40
CA ASP A 285 15.64 -11.38 5.94
C ASP A 285 15.10 -11.62 4.52
N LEU A 286 15.98 -12.02 3.61
CA LEU A 286 15.58 -12.32 2.23
C LEU A 286 14.68 -13.55 2.16
N ALA A 287 14.99 -14.60 2.93
CA ALA A 287 14.15 -15.79 3.01
C ALA A 287 12.73 -15.43 3.47
N LEU A 288 12.60 -14.63 4.54
CA LEU A 288 11.30 -14.20 5.05
C LEU A 288 10.55 -13.38 4.00
N LYS A 289 11.21 -12.41 3.35
CA LYS A 289 10.60 -11.60 2.28
C LYS A 289 10.03 -12.47 1.16
N LYS A 290 10.76 -13.51 0.72
CA LYS A 290 10.28 -14.44 -0.31
C LYS A 290 9.09 -15.29 0.14
N TYR A 291 9.10 -15.79 1.38
CA TYR A 291 7.96 -16.54 1.88
C TYR A 291 6.70 -15.67 2.03
N GLN A 292 6.84 -14.46 2.55
CA GLN A 292 5.73 -13.51 2.68
C GLN A 292 5.19 -13.10 1.30
N LYS A 293 6.08 -12.92 0.32
CA LYS A 293 5.68 -12.67 -1.06
C LYS A 293 4.91 -13.84 -1.66
N ALA A 294 5.39 -15.06 -1.51
CA ALA A 294 4.67 -16.25 -2.00
C ALA A 294 3.28 -16.38 -1.36
N LEU A 295 3.14 -16.04 -0.07
CA LEU A 295 1.84 -16.00 0.60
C LEU A 295 0.90 -14.97 -0.01
N ARG A 296 1.39 -13.78 -0.38
CA ARG A 296 0.57 -12.78 -1.10
C ARG A 296 0.04 -13.35 -2.42
N TYR A 297 0.86 -14.03 -3.21
CA TYR A 297 0.39 -14.71 -4.42
C TYR A 297 -0.67 -15.77 -4.13
N LEU A 298 -0.53 -16.57 -3.07
CA LEU A 298 -1.56 -17.54 -2.69
C LEU A 298 -2.88 -16.90 -2.25
N HIS A 299 -2.86 -15.65 -1.76
CA HIS A 299 -4.08 -14.94 -1.37
C HIS A 299 -4.95 -14.53 -2.56
N GLU A 300 -4.35 -14.36 -3.75
CA GLU A 300 -5.09 -14.07 -4.97
C GLU A 300 -5.96 -15.25 -5.45
N TYR A 301 -5.61 -16.47 -5.04
CA TYR A 301 -6.31 -17.68 -5.45
C TYR A 301 -6.44 -18.65 -4.28
N PRO A 302 -7.32 -18.33 -3.31
CA PRO A 302 -7.36 -19.04 -2.04
C PRO A 302 -7.88 -20.47 -2.20
N GLU A 303 -8.82 -20.72 -3.09
CA GLU A 303 -9.44 -22.04 -3.28
C GLU A 303 -9.51 -22.40 -4.77
N PRO A 304 -9.39 -23.69 -5.12
CA PRO A 304 -9.51 -24.12 -6.51
C PRO A 304 -10.94 -23.97 -7.03
N LEU A 305 -11.06 -23.66 -8.32
CA LEU A 305 -12.32 -23.68 -9.07
C LEU A 305 -12.64 -25.11 -9.54
N GLU A 306 -13.91 -25.37 -9.86
CA GLU A 306 -14.34 -26.69 -10.37
C GLU A 306 -13.65 -27.06 -11.69
N SER A 307 -13.23 -26.06 -12.48
CA SER A 307 -12.52 -26.22 -13.74
C SER A 307 -11.02 -26.50 -13.58
N ASP A 308 -10.48 -26.37 -12.37
CA ASP A 308 -9.04 -26.55 -12.14
C ASP A 308 -8.60 -28.02 -12.15
N PRO A 309 -7.29 -28.28 -12.33
CA PRO A 309 -6.73 -29.60 -12.09
C PRO A 309 -7.09 -30.13 -10.69
N LYS A 310 -7.46 -31.41 -10.60
CA LYS A 310 -7.95 -32.05 -9.37
C LYS A 310 -6.95 -31.98 -8.21
N ASP A 311 -5.66 -31.94 -8.53
CA ASP A 311 -4.56 -31.89 -7.58
C ASP A 311 -4.21 -30.46 -7.13
N LEU A 312 -4.77 -29.42 -7.77
CA LEU A 312 -4.45 -28.03 -7.47
C LEU A 312 -4.77 -27.66 -6.02
N GLY A 313 -5.92 -28.09 -5.49
CA GLY A 313 -6.29 -27.84 -4.10
C GLY A 313 -5.29 -28.40 -3.09
N GLU A 314 -4.73 -29.59 -3.37
CA GLU A 314 -3.68 -30.18 -2.55
C GLU A 314 -2.38 -29.37 -2.65
N GLN A 315 -1.99 -28.96 -3.86
CA GLN A 315 -0.79 -28.15 -4.07
C GLN A 315 -0.87 -26.80 -3.34
N LEU A 316 -2.02 -26.10 -3.43
CA LEU A 316 -2.27 -24.85 -2.70
C LEU A 316 -2.16 -25.07 -1.18
N THR A 317 -2.79 -26.12 -0.66
CA THR A 317 -2.78 -26.46 0.76
C THR A 317 -1.36 -26.75 1.27
N GLN A 318 -0.60 -27.56 0.54
CA GLN A 318 0.79 -27.89 0.87
C GLN A 318 1.68 -26.64 0.87
N LEU A 319 1.49 -25.73 -0.10
CA LEU A 319 2.23 -24.47 -0.17
C LEU A 319 1.85 -23.53 0.98
N LYS A 320 0.56 -23.31 1.27
CA LYS A 320 0.09 -22.50 2.40
C LYS A 320 0.74 -22.93 3.71
N PHE A 321 0.66 -24.24 4.03
CA PHE A 321 1.30 -24.76 5.23
C PHE A 321 2.82 -24.52 5.20
N SER A 322 3.49 -24.91 4.12
CA SER A 322 4.95 -24.82 4.01
C SER A 322 5.46 -23.40 4.17
N LEU A 323 4.79 -22.41 3.60
CA LEU A 323 5.17 -21.01 3.64
C LEU A 323 4.94 -20.37 5.02
N HIS A 324 3.80 -20.60 5.65
CA HIS A 324 3.56 -20.15 7.03
C HIS A 324 4.52 -20.81 8.01
N SER A 325 4.73 -22.11 7.86
CA SER A 325 5.69 -22.91 8.61
C SER A 325 7.11 -22.35 8.45
N ASN A 326 7.58 -22.15 7.22
CA ASN A 326 8.92 -21.62 6.98
C ASN A 326 9.08 -20.17 7.47
N SER A 327 8.05 -19.33 7.33
CA SER A 327 8.03 -17.97 7.89
C SER A 327 8.24 -18.00 9.40
N ALA A 328 7.49 -18.82 10.13
CA ALA A 328 7.64 -18.97 11.58
C ALA A 328 9.04 -19.45 12.00
N LEU A 329 9.68 -20.31 11.19
CA LEU A 329 11.07 -20.74 11.42
C LEU A 329 12.08 -19.60 11.20
N VAL A 330 11.90 -18.78 10.17
CA VAL A 330 12.82 -17.67 9.91
C VAL A 330 12.62 -16.55 10.92
N GLN A 331 11.37 -16.24 11.26
CA GLN A 331 11.04 -15.26 12.29
C GLN A 331 11.63 -15.63 13.65
N SER A 332 11.69 -16.92 14.02
CA SER A 332 12.35 -17.34 15.26
C SER A 332 13.85 -17.10 15.23
N LYS A 333 14.51 -17.28 14.07
CA LYS A 333 15.93 -16.91 13.88
C LYS A 333 16.15 -15.40 13.97
N LEU A 334 15.15 -14.58 13.63
CA LEU A 334 15.17 -13.13 13.73
C LEU A 334 14.65 -12.59 15.08
N SER A 335 14.31 -13.48 16.02
CA SER A 335 13.70 -13.12 17.32
C SER A 335 12.39 -12.32 17.23
N LEU A 336 11.65 -12.48 16.13
CA LEU A 336 10.35 -11.83 15.89
C LEU A 336 9.21 -12.66 16.51
N TRP A 337 9.23 -12.84 17.84
CA TRP A 337 8.43 -13.87 18.52
C TRP A 337 6.91 -13.71 18.39
N LYS A 338 6.42 -12.47 18.29
CA LYS A 338 4.98 -12.21 18.02
C LYS A 338 4.59 -12.75 16.64
N ASP A 339 5.42 -12.49 15.63
CA ASP A 339 5.17 -12.91 14.25
C ASP A 339 5.31 -14.44 14.10
N VAL A 340 6.18 -15.08 14.92
CA VAL A 340 6.28 -16.55 14.99
C VAL A 340 4.94 -17.16 15.43
N LEU A 341 4.31 -16.61 16.47
CA LEU A 341 3.01 -17.08 16.95
C LEU A 341 1.95 -16.95 15.85
N GLU A 342 1.87 -15.78 15.23
CA GLU A 342 0.90 -15.50 14.16
C GLU A 342 1.09 -16.45 12.96
N SER A 343 2.32 -16.61 12.50
CA SER A 343 2.62 -17.50 11.36
C SER A 343 2.39 -18.96 11.70
N ALA A 344 2.67 -19.38 12.94
CA ALA A 344 2.40 -20.74 13.38
C ALA A 344 0.89 -21.02 13.53
N ASP A 345 0.11 -20.05 13.99
CA ASP A 345 -1.36 -20.14 14.03
C ASP A 345 -1.95 -20.25 12.63
N LYS A 346 -1.48 -19.43 11.69
CA LYS A 346 -1.86 -19.53 10.27
C LYS A 346 -1.48 -20.90 9.68
N ALA A 347 -0.34 -21.47 10.06
CA ALA A 347 0.05 -22.82 9.65
C ALA A 347 -0.89 -23.90 10.22
N LEU A 348 -1.34 -23.77 11.48
CA LEU A 348 -2.28 -24.70 12.13
C LEU A 348 -3.70 -24.60 11.56
N ALA A 349 -4.08 -23.43 11.06
CA ALA A 349 -5.39 -23.20 10.46
C ALA A 349 -5.54 -23.84 9.06
N VAL A 350 -4.45 -24.29 8.43
CA VAL A 350 -4.51 -24.99 7.14
C VAL A 350 -5.20 -26.35 7.32
N SER A 351 -6.26 -26.58 6.54
CA SER A 351 -7.01 -27.85 6.57
C SER A 351 -6.19 -29.01 6.00
N GLY A 352 -6.46 -30.24 6.45
CA GLY A 352 -5.83 -31.44 5.89
C GLY A 352 -4.36 -31.68 6.25
N ILE A 353 -3.74 -30.87 7.12
CA ILE A 353 -2.34 -31.05 7.53
C ILE A 353 -2.15 -32.28 8.43
N SER A 354 -1.00 -32.93 8.29
CA SER A 354 -0.63 -34.13 9.06
C SER A 354 -0.30 -33.81 10.52
N ASP A 355 -0.32 -34.82 11.38
CA ASP A 355 0.03 -34.64 12.80
C ASP A 355 1.49 -34.21 12.99
N ALA A 356 2.40 -34.64 12.12
CA ALA A 356 3.78 -34.15 12.09
C ALA A 356 3.86 -32.64 11.75
N GLN A 357 3.02 -32.18 10.83
CA GLN A 357 2.93 -30.76 10.46
C GLN A 357 2.35 -29.91 11.60
N LYS A 358 1.29 -30.39 12.25
CA LYS A 358 0.70 -29.76 13.45
C LYS A 358 1.71 -29.69 14.60
N ALA A 359 2.41 -30.80 14.88
CA ALA A 359 3.44 -30.86 15.91
C ALA A 359 4.55 -29.82 15.64
N LYS A 360 4.99 -29.68 14.38
CA LYS A 360 5.98 -28.67 13.98
C LYS A 360 5.50 -27.24 14.24
N ALA A 361 4.25 -26.92 13.93
CA ALA A 361 3.69 -25.59 14.18
C ALA A 361 3.54 -25.30 15.69
N LEU A 362 3.01 -26.26 16.46
CA LEU A 362 2.90 -26.17 17.92
C LEU A 362 4.28 -26.02 18.60
N TYR A 363 5.30 -26.76 18.13
CA TYR A 363 6.67 -26.60 18.61
C TYR A 363 7.17 -25.15 18.45
N ARG A 364 6.93 -24.53 17.29
CA ARG A 364 7.30 -23.13 17.07
C ARG A 364 6.53 -22.16 17.95
N LYS A 365 5.25 -22.41 18.21
CA LYS A 365 4.49 -21.64 19.21
C LYS A 365 5.08 -21.78 20.61
N GLY A 366 5.45 -23.00 20.99
CA GLY A 366 6.13 -23.28 22.26
C GLY A 366 7.42 -22.47 22.42
N LEU A 367 8.26 -22.46 21.38
CA LEU A 367 9.49 -21.67 21.35
C LEU A 367 9.22 -20.16 21.48
N ALA A 368 8.22 -19.64 20.77
CA ALA A 368 7.87 -18.22 20.83
C ALA A 368 7.30 -17.82 22.21
N ALA A 369 6.46 -18.66 22.81
CA ALA A 369 5.91 -18.46 24.14
C ALA A 369 7.03 -18.48 25.21
N GLU A 370 7.98 -19.42 25.11
CA GLU A 370 9.15 -19.45 25.98
C GLU A 370 9.96 -18.14 25.89
N ASN A 371 10.26 -17.68 24.67
CA ASN A 371 11.07 -16.48 24.46
C ASN A 371 10.34 -15.17 24.78
N THR A 372 9.02 -15.21 24.95
CA THR A 372 8.20 -14.10 25.46
C THR A 372 7.88 -14.22 26.95
N LYS A 373 8.55 -15.16 27.67
CA LYS A 373 8.38 -15.45 29.10
C LYS A 373 6.98 -15.90 29.50
N ASN A 374 6.25 -16.50 28.56
CA ASN A 374 4.97 -17.13 28.80
C ASN A 374 5.15 -18.66 28.89
N GLU A 375 5.71 -19.09 30.02
CA GLU A 375 6.06 -20.51 30.27
C GLU A 375 4.83 -21.43 30.29
N GLU A 376 3.68 -20.93 30.75
CA GLU A 376 2.44 -21.72 30.83
C GLU A 376 1.96 -22.11 29.43
N ASP A 377 1.85 -21.14 28.52
CA ASP A 377 1.50 -21.40 27.13
C ASP A 377 2.59 -22.22 26.42
N ALA A 378 3.86 -21.98 26.73
CA ALA A 378 4.96 -22.75 26.16
C ALA A 378 4.84 -24.25 26.49
N ILE A 379 4.61 -24.58 27.77
CA ILE A 379 4.41 -25.97 28.22
C ILE A 379 3.18 -26.57 27.53
N LYS A 380 2.05 -25.85 27.50
CA LYS A 380 0.82 -26.31 26.85
C LYS A 380 1.05 -26.66 25.38
N TYR A 381 1.66 -25.76 24.61
CA TYR A 381 1.92 -26.00 23.19
C TYR A 381 2.90 -27.16 22.97
N LEU A 382 3.95 -27.28 23.79
CA LEU A 382 4.92 -28.36 23.67
C LEU A 382 4.35 -29.72 24.09
N GLU A 383 3.42 -29.77 25.05
CA GLU A 383 2.67 -30.97 25.40
C GLU A 383 1.76 -31.43 24.26
N ASP A 384 1.02 -30.50 23.65
CA ASP A 384 0.19 -30.81 22.50
C ASP A 384 1.03 -31.26 21.29
N ALA A 385 2.19 -30.62 21.06
CA ALA A 385 3.15 -31.06 20.05
C ALA A 385 3.64 -32.49 20.32
N LYS A 386 3.96 -32.81 21.59
CA LYS A 386 4.43 -34.14 21.99
C LYS A 386 3.34 -35.21 21.82
N LYS A 387 2.07 -34.89 22.07
CA LYS A 387 0.96 -35.85 21.82
C LYS A 387 0.90 -36.27 20.36
N LEU A 388 1.18 -35.35 19.45
CA LEU A 388 1.15 -35.57 18.00
C LEU A 388 2.44 -36.19 17.45
N ALA A 389 3.59 -35.92 18.09
CA ALA A 389 4.90 -36.46 17.70
C ALA A 389 5.71 -36.93 18.91
N PRO A 390 5.32 -38.04 19.58
CA PRO A 390 5.91 -38.46 20.85
C PRO A 390 7.38 -38.89 20.76
N GLY A 391 7.84 -39.28 19.57
CA GLY A 391 9.23 -39.68 19.30
C GLY A 391 10.16 -38.55 18.87
N ASP A 392 9.67 -37.32 18.73
CA ASP A 392 10.51 -36.18 18.32
C ASP A 392 11.37 -35.69 19.49
N ALA A 393 12.68 -35.98 19.42
CA ALA A 393 13.63 -35.60 20.46
C ALA A 393 13.71 -34.08 20.68
N THR A 394 13.47 -33.27 19.64
CA THR A 394 13.50 -31.81 19.74
C THR A 394 12.38 -31.32 20.66
N ILE A 395 11.15 -31.81 20.45
CA ILE A 395 9.99 -31.45 21.25
C ILE A 395 10.16 -31.93 22.69
N VAL A 396 10.61 -33.18 22.88
CA VAL A 396 10.79 -33.77 24.20
C VAL A 396 11.84 -33.01 25.02
N ASN A 397 12.96 -32.67 24.41
CA ASN A 397 14.05 -31.94 25.08
C ASN A 397 13.64 -30.50 25.41
N GLU A 398 12.95 -29.81 24.50
CA GLU A 398 12.46 -28.46 24.74
C GLU A 398 11.44 -28.41 25.87
N LEU A 399 10.46 -29.34 25.87
CA LEU A 399 9.47 -29.43 26.95
C LEU A 399 10.14 -29.66 28.32
N ALA A 400 11.14 -30.54 28.37
CA ALA A 400 11.89 -30.81 29.59
C ALA A 400 12.64 -29.55 30.08
N LYS A 401 13.27 -28.80 29.16
CA LYS A 401 13.94 -27.53 29.44
C LYS A 401 12.98 -26.49 30.01
N VAL A 402 11.84 -26.24 29.36
CA VAL A 402 10.86 -25.24 29.80
C VAL A 402 10.28 -25.60 31.18
N ARG A 403 9.95 -26.87 31.42
CA ARG A 403 9.48 -27.34 32.74
C ARG A 403 10.53 -27.17 33.84
N ALA A 404 11.80 -27.40 33.53
CA ALA A 404 12.87 -27.19 34.50
C ALA A 404 13.03 -25.70 34.85
N ALA A 405 12.94 -24.81 33.86
CA ALA A 405 12.97 -23.36 34.06
C ALA A 405 11.79 -22.88 34.92
N GLU A 406 10.57 -23.35 34.61
CA GLU A 406 9.36 -23.01 35.33
C GLU A 406 9.40 -23.46 36.81
N LYS A 407 9.88 -24.69 37.05
CA LYS A 407 10.13 -25.19 38.41
C LYS A 407 11.15 -24.32 39.16
N ALA A 408 12.27 -24.01 38.53
CA ALA A 408 13.31 -23.19 39.15
C ALA A 408 12.80 -21.77 39.50
N ARG A 409 11.97 -21.18 38.65
CA ARG A 409 11.32 -19.88 38.90
C ARG A 409 10.38 -19.95 40.10
N ARG A 410 9.48 -20.93 40.15
CA ARG A 410 8.56 -21.13 41.30
C ARG A 410 9.32 -21.32 42.61
N GLU A 411 10.43 -22.08 42.59
CA GLU A 411 11.27 -22.26 43.78
C GLU A 411 11.94 -20.95 44.22
N LYS A 412 12.39 -20.11 43.27
CA LYS A 412 12.96 -18.79 43.56
C LYS A 412 11.91 -17.83 44.13
N GLU A 413 10.72 -17.80 43.56
CA GLU A 413 9.59 -16.99 44.04
C GLU A 413 9.20 -17.41 45.47
N LYS A 414 9.05 -18.71 45.73
CA LYS A 414 8.77 -19.24 47.08
C LYS A 414 9.83 -18.82 48.11
N LYS A 415 11.11 -18.90 47.75
CA LYS A 415 12.22 -18.45 48.61
C LYS A 415 12.18 -16.95 48.87
N ALA A 416 11.87 -16.14 47.85
CA ALA A 416 11.76 -14.69 48.00
C ALA A 416 10.59 -14.30 48.93
N TYR A 417 9.41 -14.90 48.75
CA TYR A 417 8.27 -14.69 49.63
C TYR A 417 8.59 -15.10 51.08
N SER A 418 9.23 -16.24 51.30
CA SER A 418 9.58 -16.69 52.65
C SER A 418 10.54 -15.74 53.40
N LYS A 419 11.32 -14.92 52.68
CA LYS A 419 12.25 -13.94 53.26
C LYS A 419 11.64 -12.55 53.45
N ALA A 420 10.51 -12.26 52.81
CA ALA A 420 9.84 -10.96 52.92
C ALA A 420 8.89 -10.87 54.12
N PHE A 421 8.56 -12.02 54.74
CA PHE A 421 7.68 -12.14 55.91
C PHE A 421 8.40 -12.64 57.17
N VAL A 422 9.73 -12.61 57.16
CA VAL A 422 10.63 -12.77 58.31
C VAL A 422 11.39 -11.47 58.44
#